data_AF-A0A929DSI4-F1
#
_entry.id   AF-A0A929DSI4-F1
#
_cell.length_a   1.000
_cell.length_b   1.000
_cell.length_c   1.000
_cell.angle_alpha   90.00
_cell.angle_beta   90.00
_cell.angle_gamma   90.00
#
_symmetry.space_group_name_H-M   'P 1'
#
loop_
_entity.id
_entity.type
_entity.pdbx_description
1 polymer ?
#
loop_
_entity_poly.entity_id
_entity_poly.type
_entity_poly.pdbx_seq_one_letter_code
_entity_poly.pdbx_strand_id
1 'polypeptide(L)'
;MEKLAKSLRDWNTSAFSQTLKAEVEALKAGVLPLHHAVTQGGNVDDSNISVTVLYAKESEADIEVRAGIFFTEVVGGCSCGDDPFSVNAYCEMTLKIDKSTAETAFKALAVP
;
A
#
# COMPACT_ATOMS: atom_id res chain seq x y z
N MET A 1 -12.22 8.98 -0.47
CA MET A 1 -11.95 7.60 -0.87
C MET A 1 -11.16 7.68 -2.15
N GLU A 2 -9.98 7.08 -2.22
CA GLU A 2 -9.12 7.23 -3.39
C GLU A 2 -9.67 6.45 -4.57
N LYS A 3 -9.34 6.90 -5.79
CA LYS A 3 -9.83 6.28 -7.01
C LYS A 3 -8.66 5.82 -7.86
N LEU A 4 -8.62 4.52 -8.17
CA LEU A 4 -7.61 3.90 -9.03
C LEU A 4 -8.20 3.67 -10.42
N ALA A 5 -8.58 4.77 -11.08
CA ALA A 5 -9.32 4.74 -12.33
C ALA A 5 -8.48 4.19 -13.49
N LYS A 6 -7.16 4.43 -13.50
CA LYS A 6 -6.29 3.86 -14.53
C LYS A 6 -6.11 2.36 -14.33
N SER A 7 -5.99 1.92 -13.07
CA SER A 7 -5.89 0.49 -12.73
C SER A 7 -7.16 -0.26 -13.13
N LEU A 8 -8.33 0.31 -12.86
CA LEU A 8 -9.59 -0.26 -13.33
C LEU A 8 -9.66 -0.33 -14.86
N ARG A 9 -9.19 0.71 -15.56
CA ARG A 9 -9.16 0.75 -17.03
C ARG A 9 -8.21 -0.29 -17.64
N ASP A 10 -7.08 -0.52 -16.99
CA ASP A 10 -6.06 -1.49 -17.44
C ASP A 10 -6.34 -2.90 -16.91
N TRP A 11 -7.47 -3.14 -16.24
CA TRP A 11 -7.89 -4.46 -15.78
C TRP A 11 -7.92 -5.47 -16.95
N ASN A 12 -7.48 -6.70 -16.70
CA ASN A 12 -7.29 -7.75 -17.71
C ASN A 12 -6.25 -7.45 -18.81
N THR A 13 -5.38 -6.45 -18.61
CA THR A 13 -4.22 -6.19 -19.49
C THR A 13 -2.91 -6.49 -18.77
N SER A 14 -1.83 -6.66 -19.54
CA SER A 14 -0.47 -6.79 -18.99
C SER A 14 0.01 -5.51 -18.29
N ALA A 15 -0.62 -4.36 -18.53
CA ALA A 15 -0.28 -3.08 -17.92
C ALA A 15 -0.82 -2.94 -16.49
N PHE A 16 -1.83 -3.73 -16.10
CA PHE A 16 -2.54 -3.61 -14.81
C PHE A 16 -1.61 -3.45 -13.62
N SER A 17 -0.66 -4.37 -13.45
CA SER A 17 0.24 -4.38 -12.30
C SER A 17 1.13 -3.15 -12.24
N GLN A 18 1.59 -2.66 -13.39
CA GLN A 18 2.42 -1.46 -13.48
C GLN A 18 1.61 -0.19 -13.22
N THR A 19 0.40 -0.11 -13.76
CA THR A 19 -0.51 1.02 -13.55
C THR A 19 -0.96 1.09 -12.10
N LEU A 20 -1.33 -0.04 -11.49
CA LEU A 20 -1.70 -0.10 -10.06
C LEU A 20 -0.54 0.33 -9.18
N LYS A 21 0.66 -0.18 -9.44
CA LYS A 21 1.87 0.24 -8.75
C LYS A 21 2.03 1.76 -8.81
N ALA A 22 1.99 2.34 -10.01
CA ALA A 22 2.18 3.77 -10.21
C ALA A 22 1.08 4.63 -9.55
N GLU A 23 -0.19 4.20 -9.59
CA GLU A 23 -1.26 4.94 -8.92
C GLU A 23 -1.15 4.87 -7.40
N VAL A 24 -0.77 3.71 -6.83
CA VAL A 24 -0.62 3.54 -5.38
C VAL A 24 0.61 4.30 -4.86
N GLU A 25 1.73 4.27 -5.57
CA GLU A 25 2.94 5.04 -5.23
C GLU A 25 2.75 6.55 -5.37
N ALA A 26 1.78 7.00 -6.16
CA ALA A 26 1.42 8.41 -6.30
C ALA A 26 0.39 8.90 -5.26
N LEU A 27 -0.10 8.03 -4.38
CA LEU A 27 -1.02 8.43 -3.31
C LEU A 27 -0.32 9.34 -2.30
N LYS A 28 -1.08 10.22 -1.66
CA LYS A 28 -0.54 11.07 -0.61
C LYS A 28 -0.18 10.24 0.63
N ALA A 29 0.84 10.73 1.35
CA ALA A 29 1.18 10.25 2.69
C ALA A 29 -0.07 10.14 3.59
N GLY A 30 -0.14 9.07 4.38
CA GLY A 30 -1.27 8.78 5.28
C GLY A 30 -2.54 8.23 4.64
N VAL A 31 -2.60 8.06 3.31
CA VAL A 31 -3.73 7.36 2.64
C VAL A 31 -3.68 5.86 2.90
N LEU A 32 -2.48 5.28 2.79
CA LEU A 32 -2.28 3.87 3.07
C LEU A 32 -2.23 3.65 4.59
N PRO A 33 -2.88 2.61 5.13
CA PRO A 33 -2.90 2.33 6.56
C PRO A 33 -1.57 1.70 7.07
N LEU A 34 -0.42 2.18 6.59
CA LEU A 34 0.91 1.63 6.90
C LEU A 34 1.30 1.80 8.37
N HIS A 35 0.75 2.81 9.04
CA HIS A 35 0.94 3.03 10.47
C HIS A 35 0.42 1.88 11.35
N HIS A 36 -0.46 1.02 10.83
CA HIS A 36 -0.88 -0.21 11.52
C HIS A 36 0.08 -1.39 11.28
N ALA A 37 1.02 -1.24 10.34
CA ALA A 37 1.95 -2.29 9.94
C ALA A 37 3.40 -2.03 10.41
N VAL A 38 3.65 -0.92 11.10
CA VAL A 38 4.93 -0.67 11.78
C VAL A 38 5.13 -1.70 12.89
N THR A 39 6.35 -2.22 13.00
CA THR A 39 6.66 -3.30 13.96
C THR A 39 7.57 -2.85 15.08
N GLN A 40 8.32 -1.76 14.88
CA GLN A 40 9.29 -1.23 15.84
C GLN A 40 8.75 0.00 16.59
N GLY A 41 7.49 0.38 16.36
CA GLY A 41 6.86 1.55 16.96
C GLY A 41 7.35 2.89 16.40
N GLY A 42 8.00 2.87 15.23
CA GLY A 42 8.46 4.05 14.51
C GLY A 42 7.37 4.71 13.67
N ASN A 43 7.75 5.75 12.94
CA ASN A 43 6.90 6.44 11.98
C ASN A 43 7.14 5.91 10.57
N VAL A 44 6.10 5.88 9.74
CA VAL A 44 6.24 5.53 8.33
C VAL A 44 6.82 6.70 7.55
N ASP A 45 7.87 6.44 6.78
CA ASP A 45 8.34 7.33 5.73
C ASP A 45 7.62 7.00 4.42
N ASP A 46 6.58 7.79 4.14
CA ASP A 46 5.73 7.66 2.96
C ASP A 46 6.41 8.18 1.67
N SER A 47 7.65 8.68 1.71
CA SER A 47 8.33 9.24 0.54
C SER A 47 8.87 8.18 -0.42
N ASN A 48 9.07 6.94 0.04
CA ASN A 48 9.68 5.87 -0.74
C ASN A 48 8.94 4.54 -0.54
N ILE A 49 7.65 4.55 -0.87
CA ILE A 49 6.82 3.34 -0.88
C ILE A 49 7.01 2.63 -2.22
N SER A 50 7.13 1.29 -2.18
CA SER A 50 7.18 0.45 -3.36
C SER A 50 6.11 -0.64 -3.29
N VAL A 51 5.38 -0.84 -4.39
CA VAL A 51 4.24 -1.75 -4.46
C VAL A 51 4.51 -2.91 -5.40
N THR A 52 4.18 -4.12 -4.96
CA THR A 52 4.22 -5.35 -5.77
C THR A 52 2.86 -6.04 -5.73
N VAL A 53 2.26 -6.30 -6.90
CA VAL A 53 1.03 -7.10 -6.99
C VAL A 53 1.38 -8.57 -6.76
N LEU A 54 0.81 -9.18 -5.73
CA LEU A 54 0.99 -10.61 -5.40
C LEU A 54 -0.06 -11.45 -6.10
N TYR A 55 -1.31 -10.98 -6.10
CA TYR A 55 -2.43 -11.63 -6.73
C TYR A 55 -3.55 -10.63 -6.99
N ALA A 56 -4.36 -10.85 -8.03
CA ALA A 56 -5.58 -10.10 -8.26
C ALA A 56 -6.70 -11.06 -8.70
N LYS A 57 -7.91 -10.81 -8.20
CA LYS A 57 -9.12 -11.52 -8.62
C LYS A 57 -10.23 -10.55 -8.93
N GLU A 58 -11.08 -10.98 -9.85
CA GLU A 58 -12.33 -10.33 -10.15
C GLU A 58 -13.46 -10.91 -9.30
N SER A 59 -14.35 -10.06 -8.81
CA SER A 59 -15.68 -10.41 -8.30
C SER A 59 -16.74 -9.67 -9.13
N GLU A 60 -18.03 -9.86 -8.86
CA GLU A 60 -19.08 -9.20 -9.66
C GLU A 60 -18.99 -7.67 -9.58
N ALA A 61 -18.85 -7.11 -8.37
CA ALA A 61 -18.82 -5.67 -8.14
C ALA A 61 -17.41 -5.05 -8.12
N ASP A 62 -16.39 -5.85 -7.85
CA ASP A 62 -15.07 -5.34 -7.46
C ASP A 62 -13.91 -6.13 -8.06
N ILE A 63 -12.73 -5.50 -8.07
CA ILE A 63 -11.44 -6.16 -8.27
C ILE A 63 -10.74 -6.18 -6.92
N GLU A 64 -10.42 -7.36 -6.41
CA GLU A 64 -9.66 -7.54 -5.17
C GLU A 64 -8.21 -7.85 -5.52
N VAL A 65 -7.29 -7.00 -5.07
CA VAL A 65 -5.85 -7.16 -5.26
C VAL A 65 -5.20 -7.40 -3.91
N ARG A 66 -4.33 -8.39 -3.83
CA ARG A 66 -3.37 -8.54 -2.75
C ARG A 66 -2.03 -7.99 -3.22
N ALA A 67 -1.52 -6.99 -2.51
CA ALA A 67 -0.26 -6.34 -2.82
C ALA A 67 0.68 -6.39 -1.61
N GLY A 68 1.97 -6.58 -1.89
CA GLY A 68 3.04 -6.36 -0.94
C GLY A 68 3.47 -4.90 -1.02
N ILE A 69 3.59 -4.25 0.13
CA ILE A 69 4.00 -2.86 0.28
C ILE A 69 5.31 -2.84 1.04
N PHE A 70 6.34 -2.29 0.41
CA PHE A 70 7.64 -2.05 0.99
C PHE A 70 7.73 -0.57 1.32
N PHE A 71 8.15 -0.24 2.54
CA PHE A 71 8.27 1.13 3.01
C PHE A 71 9.40 1.22 4.02
N THR A 72 9.72 2.43 4.44
CA THR A 72 10.73 2.68 5.48
C THR A 72 10.04 3.07 6.78
N GLU A 73 10.39 2.41 7.87
CA GLU A 73 10.01 2.77 9.23
C GLU A 73 11.17 3.55 9.86
N VAL A 74 10.92 4.78 10.29
CA VAL A 74 11.86 5.62 11.02
C VAL A 74 11.62 5.42 12.51
N VAL A 75 12.53 4.71 13.17
CA VAL A 75 12.45 4.42 14.60
C VAL A 75 13.18 5.53 15.35
N GLY A 76 12.44 6.28 16.17
CA GLY A 76 13.03 7.28 17.05
C GLY A 76 13.77 6.61 18.21
N GLY A 77 15.01 7.02 18.46
CA GLY A 77 15.70 6.63 19.68
C GLY A 77 14.90 7.09 20.90
N CYS A 78 14.76 6.22 21.90
CA CYS A 78 14.29 6.64 23.22
C CYS A 78 15.12 7.85 23.66
N SER A 79 14.54 8.75 24.47
CA SER A 79 15.09 10.04 24.93
C SER A 79 16.50 10.03 25.57
N CYS A 80 17.23 8.91 25.54
CA CYS A 80 18.62 8.69 25.90
C CYS A 80 19.57 8.76 24.67
N GLY A 81 19.51 9.82 23.85
CA GLY A 81 20.60 10.15 22.92
C GLY A 81 20.92 9.16 21.79
N ASP A 82 20.08 8.16 21.54
CA ASP A 82 20.18 7.32 20.34
C ASP A 82 19.68 8.11 19.11
N ASP A 83 20.50 8.17 18.06
CA ASP A 83 20.12 8.77 16.79
C ASP A 83 18.98 7.97 16.13
N PRO A 84 18.02 8.65 15.47
CA PRO A 84 16.96 7.97 14.74
C PRO A 84 17.58 7.09 13.63
N PHE A 85 17.04 5.89 13.45
CA PHE A 85 17.49 4.99 12.39
C PHE A 85 16.31 4.51 11.53
N SER A 86 16.61 4.25 10.27
CA SER A 86 15.63 3.80 9.27
C SER A 86 15.72 2.29 9.09
N VAL A 87 14.56 1.62 9.10
CA VAL A 87 14.43 0.19 8.88
C VAL A 87 13.52 -0.06 7.68
N ASN A 88 13.90 -0.98 6.81
CA ASN A 88 13.00 -1.42 5.74
C ASN A 88 11.91 -2.31 6.33
N ALA A 89 10.66 -1.92 6.10
CA ALA A 89 9.48 -2.63 6.54
C ALA A 89 8.69 -3.17 5.34
N TYR A 90 7.91 -4.22 5.60
CA TYR A 90 7.07 -4.87 4.61
C TYR A 90 5.73 -5.24 5.23
N CYS A 91 4.66 -5.00 4.50
CA CYS A 91 3.34 -5.52 4.85
C CYS A 91 2.58 -5.98 3.62
N GLU A 92 1.62 -6.88 3.84
CA GLU A 92 0.64 -7.22 2.81
C GLU A 92 -0.64 -6.43 3.01
N MET A 93 -1.28 -6.08 1.90
CA MET A 93 -2.48 -5.26 1.90
C MET A 93 -3.46 -5.79 0.86
N THR A 94 -4.74 -5.75 1.22
CA THR A 94 -5.84 -5.94 0.27
C THR A 94 -6.31 -4.59 -0.23
N LEU A 95 -6.36 -4.43 -1.54
CA LEU A 95 -6.99 -3.33 -2.24
C LEU A 95 -8.28 -3.84 -2.85
N LYS A 96 -9.37 -3.13 -2.64
CA LYS A 96 -10.67 -3.47 -3.22
C LYS A 96 -11.16 -2.31 -4.07
N ILE A 97 -11.14 -2.49 -5.39
CA ILE A 97 -11.49 -1.45 -6.38
C ILE A 97 -12.91 -1.73 -6.88
N ASP A 98 -13.83 -0.80 -6.63
CA ASP A 98 -15.19 -0.86 -7.17
C ASP A 98 -15.18 -0.63 -8.68
N LYS A 99 -15.81 -1.53 -9.45
CA LYS A 99 -15.78 -1.48 -10.92
C LYS A 99 -16.63 -0.37 -11.54
N SER A 100 -17.56 0.20 -10.79
CA SER A 100 -18.46 1.25 -11.28
C SER A 100 -17.92 2.65 -11.02
N THR A 101 -17.15 2.81 -9.94
CA THR A 101 -16.70 4.12 -9.44
C THR A 101 -15.18 4.28 -9.39
N ALA A 102 -14.43 3.18 -9.52
CA ALA A 102 -13.00 3.05 -9.24
C ALA A 102 -12.60 3.37 -7.79
N GLU A 103 -13.57 3.55 -6.88
CA GLU A 103 -13.29 3.80 -5.47
C GLU A 103 -12.56 2.59 -4.88
N THR A 104 -11.46 2.88 -4.19
CA THR A 104 -10.56 1.86 -3.67
C THR A 104 -10.50 1.91 -2.16
N ALA A 105 -10.78 0.78 -1.53
CA ALA A 105 -10.56 0.56 -0.11
C ALA A 105 -9.22 -0.17 0.12
N PHE A 106 -8.46 0.29 1.11
CA PHE A 106 -7.17 -0.28 1.50
C PHE A 106 -7.29 -0.91 2.87
N LYS A 107 -6.83 -2.15 3.01
CA LYS A 107 -6.82 -2.87 4.28
C LYS A 107 -5.51 -3.63 4.46
N ALA A 108 -4.68 -3.20 5.41
CA ALA A 108 -3.50 -3.96 5.81
C ALA A 108 -3.93 -5.34 6.34
N LEU A 109 -3.20 -6.38 5.96
CA LEU A 109 -3.35 -7.71 6.50
C LEU A 109 -2.52 -7.80 7.77
N ALA A 110 -3.13 -8.29 8.86
CA ALA A 110 -2.39 -8.58 10.07
C ALA A 110 -1.32 -9.62 9.75
N VAL A 111 -0.07 -9.29 10.06
CA VAL A 111 1.02 -10.27 10.09
C VAL A 111 0.80 -11.12 11.34
N PRO A 112 0.75 -12.46 11.24
CA PRO A 112 0.51 -13.34 12.38
C PRO A 112 1.62 -13.29 13.42
#